data_AF-A0A6P8PNW6-F1
#
_entry.id   AF-A0A6P8PNW6-F1
#
_cell.length_a   1.000
_cell.length_b   1.000
_cell.length_c   1.000
_cell.angle_alpha   90.00
_cell.angle_beta   90.00
_cell.angle_gamma   90.00
#
_symmetry.space_group_name_H-M   'P 1'
#
loop_
_entity.id
_entity.type
_entity.pdbx_description
1 polymer ?
#
loop_
_entity_poly.entity_id
_entity_poly.type
_entity_poly.pdbx_seq_one_letter_code
_entity_poly.pdbx_strand_id
1 'polypeptide(L)'
;MAAHIAASLGATRFWSVRNVVPSLGLISSCSASPLSSIHTSSALERSRGWEKKNKVVHPPQLPDEPRRPAEIHHCRRQIKYSKDKMWYLAKLIRGMSIDQALGQLQFNDKKGAKIIKEVLLEAQDMAVKNFNVEYKSNLYIGKQQQCPDYKNNRINNLSERLFSTSYEQSRDHRPTY
;
A
#
# COMPACT_ATOMS: atom_id res chain seq x y z
N MET A 1 7.36 -25.55 -80.06
CA MET A 1 8.45 -24.86 -79.32
C MET A 1 8.14 -24.99 -77.84
N ALA A 2 9.05 -25.59 -77.09
CA ALA A 2 8.89 -26.06 -75.71
C ALA A 2 8.82 -24.95 -74.64
N ALA A 3 8.18 -25.25 -73.49
CA ALA A 3 8.75 -25.16 -72.12
C ALA A 3 7.61 -25.23 -71.08
N HIS A 4 7.52 -26.30 -70.27
CA HIS A 4 7.87 -26.40 -68.83
C HIS A 4 6.97 -25.54 -67.91
N ILE A 5 6.36 -26.09 -66.84
CA ILE A 5 7.02 -26.35 -65.55
C ILE A 5 6.25 -27.44 -64.76
N ALA A 6 7.00 -28.30 -64.09
CA ALA A 6 6.56 -29.34 -63.16
C ALA A 6 6.37 -28.80 -61.73
N ALA A 7 5.46 -29.39 -60.96
CA ALA A 7 5.45 -29.29 -59.50
C ALA A 7 5.07 -30.64 -58.87
N SER A 8 6.02 -31.24 -58.17
CA SER A 8 5.85 -32.39 -57.26
C SER A 8 5.76 -31.89 -55.82
N LEU A 9 4.93 -32.53 -54.97
CA LEU A 9 5.05 -32.68 -53.51
C LEU A 9 3.84 -33.53 -53.11
N GLY A 10 3.90 -34.71 -52.48
CA GLY A 10 4.83 -35.20 -51.47
C GLY A 10 3.95 -35.74 -50.32
N ALA A 11 3.72 -37.05 -50.30
CA ALA A 11 2.79 -37.74 -49.41
C ALA A 11 3.17 -37.64 -47.92
N THR A 12 2.17 -37.41 -47.06
CA THR A 12 2.30 -37.35 -45.60
C THR A 12 2.44 -38.75 -44.99
N ARG A 13 3.42 -38.91 -44.10
CA ARG A 13 3.67 -40.14 -43.33
C ARG A 13 2.85 -40.13 -42.04
N PHE A 14 2.03 -41.15 -41.85
CA PHE A 14 1.44 -41.53 -40.57
C PHE A 14 2.50 -42.22 -39.70
N TRP A 15 2.73 -41.74 -38.48
CA TRP A 15 3.40 -42.51 -37.43
C TRP A 15 2.46 -42.63 -36.22
N SER A 16 2.12 -43.88 -35.93
CA SER A 16 1.37 -44.37 -34.78
C SER A 16 2.33 -44.53 -33.59
N VAL A 17 1.89 -44.16 -32.38
CA VAL A 17 2.51 -44.63 -31.13
C VAL A 17 1.40 -45.05 -30.15
N ARG A 18 1.66 -46.19 -29.52
CA ARG A 18 0.78 -47.12 -28.82
C ARG A 18 0.35 -46.63 -27.43
N ASN A 19 -0.88 -47.01 -27.07
CA ASN A 19 -1.40 -47.00 -25.69
C ASN A 19 -0.72 -48.09 -24.83
N VAL A 20 -0.33 -47.74 -23.60
CA VAL A 20 0.02 -48.68 -22.51
C VAL A 20 -0.67 -48.20 -21.22
N VAL A 21 -1.38 -49.13 -20.57
CA VAL A 21 -2.22 -48.97 -19.35
C VAL A 21 -1.42 -49.44 -18.11
N PRO A 22 -1.76 -49.00 -16.87
CA PRO A 22 -0.81 -48.73 -15.79
C PRO A 22 -0.60 -49.89 -14.81
N SER A 23 0.56 -49.90 -14.14
CA SER A 23 0.86 -50.79 -13.01
C SER A 23 0.63 -50.09 -11.66
N LEU A 24 -0.04 -50.82 -10.77
CA LEU A 24 -0.34 -50.47 -9.38
C LEU A 24 0.95 -50.31 -8.55
N GLY A 25 1.10 -49.17 -7.88
CA GLY A 25 2.10 -48.91 -6.85
C GLY A 25 1.42 -48.45 -5.56
N LEU A 26 1.68 -49.16 -4.47
CA LEU A 26 1.10 -48.95 -3.14
C LEU A 26 1.51 -47.60 -2.54
N ILE A 27 0.53 -46.77 -2.19
CA ILE A 27 0.71 -45.53 -1.42
C ILE A 27 0.62 -45.83 0.08
N SER A 28 1.75 -45.71 0.77
CA SER A 28 1.85 -45.75 2.23
C SER A 28 1.15 -44.52 2.82
N SER A 29 0.09 -44.73 3.61
CA SER A 29 -0.60 -43.66 4.33
C SER A 29 0.14 -43.34 5.63
N CYS A 30 1.07 -42.39 5.60
CA CYS A 30 1.45 -41.67 6.80
C CYS A 30 0.49 -40.50 6.98
N SER A 31 -0.42 -40.61 7.94
CA SER A 31 -1.26 -39.51 8.42
C SER A 31 -0.40 -38.51 9.19
N ALA A 32 0.47 -37.79 8.49
CA ALA A 32 1.03 -36.54 9.00
C ALA A 32 -0.02 -35.46 8.76
N SER A 33 -0.91 -35.26 9.72
CA SER A 33 -1.72 -34.05 9.77
C SER A 33 -0.75 -32.86 9.77
N PRO A 34 -0.72 -31.99 8.73
CA PRO A 34 0.06 -30.78 8.85
C PRO A 34 -0.65 -29.95 9.91
N LEU A 35 -0.07 -29.84 11.10
CA LEU A 35 -0.42 -28.79 12.05
C LEU A 35 0.08 -27.48 11.43
N SER A 36 -0.57 -27.02 10.38
CA SER A 36 -0.29 -25.76 9.71
C SER A 36 -0.82 -24.64 10.60
N SER A 37 -0.09 -24.37 11.68
CA SER A 37 -0.21 -23.13 12.45
C SER A 37 0.33 -21.99 11.59
N ILE A 38 -0.37 -21.69 10.49
CA ILE A 38 -0.14 -20.50 9.68
C ILE A 38 -0.74 -19.35 10.47
N HIS A 39 -0.02 -18.90 11.50
CA HIS A 39 -0.40 -17.73 12.27
C HIS A 39 -0.29 -16.49 11.35
N THR A 40 -1.43 -16.03 10.84
CA THR A 40 -1.57 -14.85 9.96
C THR A 40 -1.08 -13.54 10.62
N SER A 41 -0.84 -13.57 11.93
CA SER A 41 -0.29 -12.46 12.73
C SER A 41 1.07 -11.95 12.22
N SER A 42 1.92 -12.82 11.67
CA SER A 42 3.24 -12.42 11.15
C SER A 42 3.17 -11.50 9.91
N ALA A 43 2.18 -11.69 9.03
CA ALA A 43 1.94 -10.83 7.87
C ALA A 43 1.38 -9.44 8.29
N LEU A 44 0.56 -9.40 9.34
CA LEU A 44 0.06 -8.15 9.94
C LEU A 44 1.18 -7.33 10.61
N GLU A 45 2.22 -8.00 11.12
CA GLU A 45 3.40 -7.36 11.71
C GLU A 45 4.30 -6.67 10.67
N ARG A 46 4.50 -7.31 9.51
CA ARG A 46 5.31 -6.75 8.40
C ARG A 46 4.72 -5.45 7.84
N SER A 47 3.41 -5.30 7.92
CA SER A 47 2.68 -4.12 7.47
C SER A 47 2.53 -3.03 8.55
N ARG A 48 3.13 -3.20 9.75
CA ARG A 48 3.27 -2.13 10.78
C ARG A 48 4.51 -1.26 10.63
N GLY A 49 5.19 -1.33 9.49
CA GLY A 49 6.38 -0.53 9.23
C GLY A 49 6.11 0.97 9.33
N TRP A 50 4.89 1.44 9.03
CA TRP A 50 4.56 2.86 9.06
C TRP A 50 4.46 3.41 10.49
N GLU A 51 3.73 2.72 11.38
CA GLU A 51 3.60 3.13 12.78
C GLU A 51 4.91 2.95 13.57
N LYS A 52 5.80 2.06 13.12
CA LYS A 52 7.14 1.88 13.71
C LYS A 52 8.04 3.11 13.51
N LYS A 53 7.83 3.90 12.44
CA LYS A 53 8.63 5.12 12.18
C LYS A 53 8.48 6.17 13.27
N ASN A 54 7.31 6.24 13.89
CA ASN A 54 7.04 7.16 15.01
C ASN A 54 7.83 6.85 16.29
N LYS A 55 8.39 5.63 16.41
CA LYS A 55 9.14 5.20 17.60
C LYS A 55 10.64 5.47 17.48
N VAL A 56 11.08 6.05 16.35
CA VAL A 56 12.48 6.39 16.15
C VAL A 56 12.83 7.59 17.02
N VAL A 57 13.75 7.38 17.97
CA VAL A 57 14.27 8.44 18.84
C VAL A 57 15.57 8.94 18.22
N HIS A 58 15.61 10.25 17.95
CA HIS A 58 16.81 10.91 17.43
C HIS A 58 17.75 11.31 18.57
N PRO A 59 19.07 11.40 18.31
CA PRO A 59 20.00 11.96 19.28
C PRO A 59 19.70 13.45 19.53
N PRO A 60 20.12 13.98 20.70
CA PRO A 60 19.96 15.38 21.04
C PRO A 60 20.68 16.27 20.01
N GLN A 61 20.08 17.42 19.69
CA GLN A 61 20.67 18.39 18.76
C GLN A 61 21.72 19.24 19.47
N LEU A 62 22.77 19.62 18.74
CA LEU A 62 23.74 20.61 19.19
C LEU A 62 23.13 22.03 19.13
N PRO A 63 23.62 23.00 19.94
CA PRO A 63 23.07 24.35 19.97
C PRO A 63 23.19 25.10 18.63
N ASP A 64 24.21 24.80 17.83
CA ASP A 64 24.46 25.43 16.53
C ASP A 64 23.72 24.75 15.36
N GLU A 65 23.01 23.65 15.61
CA GLU A 65 22.27 22.95 14.56
C GLU A 65 20.86 23.55 14.38
N PRO A 66 20.36 23.58 13.12
CA PRO A 66 18.99 23.99 12.88
C PRO A 66 18.00 23.03 13.53
N ARG A 67 16.86 23.57 13.98
CA ARG A 67 15.77 22.79 14.57
C ARG A 67 15.27 21.73 13.58
N ARG A 68 15.24 20.47 14.02
CA ARG A 68 14.69 19.36 13.23
C ARG A 68 13.16 19.46 13.16
N PRO A 69 12.54 19.34 11.97
CA PRO A 69 11.09 19.30 11.86
C PRO A 69 10.53 18.01 12.46
N ALA A 70 9.34 18.07 13.03
CA ALA A 70 8.63 16.89 13.51
C ALA A 70 8.01 16.13 12.33
N GLU A 71 8.39 14.85 12.18
CA GLU A 71 7.76 13.93 11.23
C GLU A 71 6.73 13.07 11.96
N ILE A 72 5.47 13.14 11.55
CA ILE A 72 4.39 12.32 12.11
C ILE A 72 3.88 11.35 11.06
N HIS A 73 3.85 10.06 11.38
CA HIS A 73 3.31 9.02 10.50
C HIS A 73 2.00 8.47 11.08
N HIS A 74 0.89 8.61 10.36
CA HIS A 74 -0.37 7.97 10.74
C HIS A 74 -0.93 7.14 9.60
N CYS A 75 -1.67 6.09 9.92
CA CYS A 75 -2.44 5.33 8.94
C CYS A 75 -3.66 4.63 9.54
N ARG A 76 -4.68 4.42 8.69
CA ARG A 76 -5.84 3.57 8.99
C ARG A 76 -5.79 2.28 8.17
N ARG A 77 -6.21 1.19 8.80
CA ARG A 77 -6.24 -0.17 8.22
C ARG A 77 -7.67 -0.64 7.99
N GLN A 78 -7.82 -1.66 7.14
CA GLN A 78 -9.08 -2.38 6.90
C GLN A 78 -10.22 -1.45 6.43
N ILE A 79 -9.93 -0.61 5.44
CA ILE A 79 -10.91 0.32 4.90
C ILE A 79 -11.68 -0.37 3.76
N LYS A 80 -13.00 -0.47 3.87
CA LYS A 80 -13.85 -0.92 2.76
C LYS A 80 -13.97 0.19 1.70
N TYR A 81 -13.02 0.24 0.76
CA TYR A 81 -13.04 1.13 -0.40
C TYR A 81 -12.15 0.60 -1.54
N SER A 82 -12.09 1.28 -2.68
CA SER A 82 -11.13 0.94 -3.75
C SER A 82 -9.84 1.74 -3.54
N LYS A 83 -8.70 1.06 -3.68
CA LYS A 83 -7.37 1.68 -3.56
C LYS A 83 -7.12 2.78 -4.59
N ASP A 84 -7.62 2.60 -5.82
CA ASP A 84 -7.36 3.53 -6.92
C ASP A 84 -8.14 4.84 -6.69
N LYS A 85 -9.40 4.71 -6.25
CA LYS A 85 -10.22 5.87 -5.86
C LYS A 85 -9.62 6.60 -4.64
N MET A 86 -9.04 5.86 -3.70
CA MET A 86 -8.35 6.47 -2.56
C MET A 86 -7.10 7.24 -3.01
N TRP A 87 -6.34 6.70 -3.97
CA TRP A 87 -5.14 7.34 -4.50
C TRP A 87 -5.44 8.70 -5.14
N TYR A 88 -6.55 8.84 -5.86
CA TYR A 88 -6.94 10.15 -6.42
C TYR A 88 -7.20 11.20 -5.34
N LEU A 89 -7.88 10.82 -4.25
CA LEU A 89 -8.12 11.72 -3.12
C LEU A 89 -6.82 12.07 -2.39
N ALA A 90 -5.96 11.08 -2.22
CA ALA A 90 -4.64 11.26 -1.62
C ALA A 90 -3.81 12.25 -2.49
N LYS A 91 -3.74 12.02 -3.79
CA LYS A 91 -3.03 12.86 -4.74
C LYS A 91 -3.54 14.31 -4.74
N LEU A 92 -4.85 14.52 -4.57
CA LEU A 92 -5.47 15.84 -4.49
C LEU A 92 -4.93 16.67 -3.33
N ILE A 93 -4.84 16.09 -2.13
CA ILE A 93 -4.45 16.81 -0.90
C ILE A 93 -2.94 16.82 -0.65
N ARG A 94 -2.15 16.21 -1.53
CA ARG A 94 -0.70 16.12 -1.37
C ARG A 94 -0.06 17.51 -1.52
N GLY A 95 0.76 17.90 -0.55
CA GLY A 95 1.44 19.20 -0.54
C GLY A 95 0.58 20.37 -0.07
N MET A 96 -0.68 20.15 0.30
CA MET A 96 -1.52 21.17 0.95
C MET A 96 -1.18 21.26 2.45
N SER A 97 -1.48 22.42 3.05
CA SER A 97 -1.57 22.52 4.51
C SER A 97 -2.75 21.68 5.02
N ILE A 98 -2.71 21.29 6.30
CA ILE A 98 -3.80 20.51 6.90
C ILE A 98 -5.15 21.23 6.76
N ASP A 99 -5.20 22.53 7.04
CA ASP A 99 -6.46 23.29 7.02
C ASP A 99 -7.05 23.39 5.62
N GLN A 100 -6.21 23.60 4.60
CA GLN A 100 -6.64 23.60 3.20
C GLN A 100 -7.16 22.23 2.80
N ALA A 101 -6.47 21.15 3.17
CA ALA A 101 -6.91 19.79 2.87
C ALA A 101 -8.24 19.45 3.55
N LEU A 102 -8.44 19.85 4.81
CA LEU A 102 -9.70 19.66 5.53
C LEU A 102 -10.86 20.39 4.85
N GLY A 103 -10.62 21.62 4.36
CA GLY A 103 -11.60 22.36 3.57
C GLY A 103 -11.98 21.62 2.28
N GLN A 104 -11.00 21.13 1.52
CA GLN A 104 -11.26 20.37 0.28
C GLN A 104 -12.01 19.05 0.54
N LEU A 105 -11.69 18.35 1.62
CA LEU A 105 -12.30 17.07 1.97
C LEU A 105 -13.70 17.24 2.57
N GLN A 106 -13.99 18.38 3.21
CA GLN A 106 -15.30 18.65 3.80
C GLN A 106 -16.41 18.74 2.74
N PHE A 107 -16.12 19.31 1.57
CA PHE A 107 -17.07 19.48 0.47
C PHE A 107 -17.04 18.34 -0.56
N ASN A 108 -16.32 17.26 -0.28
CA ASN A 108 -16.20 16.13 -1.21
C ASN A 108 -17.17 15.01 -0.82
N ASP A 109 -18.15 14.73 -1.68
CA ASP A 109 -19.20 13.73 -1.41
C ASP A 109 -18.73 12.27 -1.44
N LYS A 110 -17.45 12.02 -1.75
CA LYS A 110 -16.90 10.66 -1.80
C LYS A 110 -16.76 10.09 -0.39
N LYS A 111 -17.16 8.83 -0.21
CA LYS A 111 -16.94 8.06 1.04
C LYS A 111 -15.49 8.14 1.56
N GLY A 112 -14.52 8.05 0.65
CA GLY A 112 -13.10 8.12 1.01
C GLY A 112 -12.68 9.45 1.61
N ALA A 113 -13.35 10.56 1.25
CA ALA A 113 -13.00 11.88 1.76
C ALA A 113 -13.32 12.02 3.26
N LYS A 114 -14.47 11.47 3.69
CA LYS A 114 -14.85 11.40 5.12
C LYS A 114 -13.82 10.63 5.94
N ILE A 115 -13.37 9.48 5.43
CA ILE A 115 -12.36 8.64 6.09
C ILE A 115 -11.03 9.36 6.19
N ILE A 116 -10.57 10.01 5.11
CA ILE A 116 -9.32 10.77 5.13
C ILE A 116 -9.42 11.93 6.13
N LYS A 117 -10.54 12.67 6.15
CA LYS A 117 -10.77 13.76 7.10
C LYS A 117 -10.62 13.29 8.55
N GLU A 118 -11.21 12.15 8.91
CA GLU A 118 -11.04 11.53 10.23
C GLU A 118 -9.57 11.19 10.52
N VAL A 119 -8.86 10.59 9.55
CA VAL A 119 -7.44 10.26 9.70
C VAL A 119 -6.58 11.51 9.90
N LEU A 120 -6.87 12.61 9.19
CA LEU A 120 -6.14 13.86 9.34
C LEU A 120 -6.33 14.45 10.74
N LEU A 121 -7.55 14.44 11.27
CA LEU A 121 -7.87 14.94 12.61
C LEU A 121 -7.23 14.08 13.70
N GLU A 122 -7.31 12.75 13.58
CA GLU A 122 -6.62 11.81 14.49
C GLU A 122 -5.10 12.07 14.51
N ALA A 123 -4.50 12.29 13.34
CA ALA A 123 -3.08 12.59 13.24
C ALA A 123 -2.70 13.92 13.90
N GLN A 124 -3.54 14.94 13.75
CA GLN A 124 -3.33 16.25 14.38
C GLN A 124 -3.39 16.14 15.91
N ASP A 125 -4.35 15.38 16.45
CA ASP A 125 -4.44 15.15 17.90
C ASP A 125 -3.24 14.36 18.43
N MET A 126 -2.74 13.38 17.67
CA MET A 126 -1.50 12.67 18.02
C MET A 126 -0.27 13.57 17.96
N ALA A 127 -0.19 14.47 16.99
CA ALA A 127 0.93 15.41 16.82
C ALA A 127 1.10 16.30 18.06
N VAL A 128 -0.01 16.87 18.56
CA VAL A 128 0.00 17.75 19.73
C VAL A 128 0.30 16.96 21.01
N LYS A 129 -0.32 15.79 21.19
CA LYS A 129 -0.21 15.02 22.43
C LYS A 129 1.13 14.30 22.59
N ASN A 130 1.64 13.69 21.51
CA ASN A 130 2.78 12.75 21.59
C ASN A 130 4.09 13.31 21.01
N PHE A 131 4.02 14.22 20.03
CA PHE A 131 5.20 14.72 19.29
C PHE A 131 5.54 16.18 19.63
N ASN A 132 4.89 16.75 20.65
CA ASN A 132 5.12 18.11 21.14
C ASN A 132 5.05 19.18 20.04
N VAL A 133 4.12 19.03 19.10
CA VAL A 133 3.82 20.06 18.10
C VAL A 133 2.93 21.13 18.74
N GLU A 134 3.40 22.37 18.77
CA GLU A 134 2.69 23.50 19.37
C GLU A 134 1.49 23.98 18.53
N TYR A 135 1.71 24.16 17.22
CA TYR A 135 0.71 24.73 16.32
C TYR A 135 0.07 23.67 15.43
N LYS A 136 -1.23 23.44 15.64
CA LYS A 136 -2.06 22.52 14.85
C LYS A 136 -2.11 22.84 13.35
N SER A 137 -2.06 24.12 13.01
CA SER A 137 -2.14 24.64 11.63
C SER A 137 -0.82 24.55 10.87
N ASN A 138 0.33 24.50 11.56
CA ASN A 138 1.66 24.44 10.94
C ASN A 138 2.06 23.00 10.58
N LEU A 139 1.15 22.26 9.94
CA LEU A 139 1.37 20.89 9.51
C LEU A 139 1.05 20.79 8.03
N TYR A 140 1.95 20.13 7.29
CA TYR A 140 1.82 19.96 5.85
C TYR A 140 1.75 18.48 5.50
N ILE A 141 0.92 18.16 4.51
CA ILE A 141 0.74 16.79 4.03
C ILE A 141 1.90 16.46 3.09
N GLY A 142 2.83 15.65 3.58
CA GLY A 142 4.01 15.23 2.85
C GLY A 142 3.77 13.98 2.00
N LYS A 143 4.43 12.89 2.38
CA LYS A 143 4.41 11.62 1.64
C LYS A 143 3.14 10.84 1.98
N GLN A 144 2.53 10.31 0.94
CA GLN A 144 1.49 9.32 1.05
C GLN A 144 2.05 8.00 0.56
N GLN A 145 2.07 6.99 1.42
CA GLN A 145 2.53 5.67 1.02
C GLN A 145 1.34 4.75 0.85
N GLN A 146 1.21 4.24 -0.37
CA GLN A 146 0.30 3.16 -0.66
C GLN A 146 1.07 1.84 -0.42
N CYS A 147 0.91 1.20 0.74
CA CYS A 147 1.37 -0.18 0.96
C CYS A 147 0.83 -1.16 -0.11
N PRO A 148 1.67 -1.98 -0.74
CA PRO A 148 1.20 -2.95 -1.72
C PRO A 148 0.16 -3.90 -1.11
N ASP A 149 -0.91 -4.12 -1.87
CA ASP A 149 -2.05 -4.96 -1.53
C ASP A 149 -1.64 -6.44 -1.65
N TYR A 150 -1.85 -7.24 -0.60
CA TYR A 150 -1.74 -8.70 -0.71
C TYR A 150 -3.04 -9.21 -1.34
N LYS A 151 -2.96 -9.69 -2.58
CA LYS A 151 -4.09 -10.26 -3.31
C LYS A 151 -4.67 -11.47 -2.56
N ASN A 152 -5.71 -11.28 -1.76
CA ASN A 152 -6.56 -12.39 -1.36
C ASN A 152 -7.53 -12.68 -2.51
N ASN A 153 -7.17 -13.68 -3.32
CA ASN A 153 -8.08 -14.27 -4.27
C ASN A 153 -9.24 -14.90 -3.50
N ARG A 154 -10.44 -14.36 -3.75
CA ARG A 154 -11.73 -14.93 -3.37
C ARG A 154 -12.10 -14.70 -1.89
N ILE A 155 -13.35 -14.23 -1.72
CA ILE A 155 -14.08 -13.96 -0.47
C ILE A 155 -13.87 -12.53 0.10
N ASN A 156 -14.76 -11.62 -0.33
CA ASN A 156 -15.15 -10.36 0.33
C ASN A 156 -14.18 -9.15 0.35
N ASN A 157 -13.71 -8.70 -0.82
CA ASN A 157 -13.58 -7.28 -1.22
C ASN A 157 -13.22 -6.24 -0.12
N LEU A 158 -12.24 -6.47 0.75
CA LEU A 158 -11.75 -5.48 1.71
C LEU A 158 -10.35 -5.07 1.26
N SER A 159 -10.16 -3.83 0.77
CA SER A 159 -8.81 -3.31 0.58
C SER A 159 -8.19 -3.14 1.97
N GLU A 160 -7.27 -4.02 2.35
CA GLU A 160 -6.93 -4.18 3.76
C GLU A 160 -6.09 -3.06 4.38
N ARG A 161 -5.62 -2.10 3.61
CA ARG A 161 -5.10 -0.81 4.06
C ARG A 161 -5.27 0.16 2.89
N LEU A 162 -4.99 1.46 3.08
CA LEU A 162 -4.12 2.22 2.16
C LEU A 162 -4.24 3.74 2.29
N PHE A 163 -4.28 4.27 3.51
CA PHE A 163 -3.99 5.69 3.66
C PHE A 163 -3.02 5.90 4.79
N SER A 164 -1.75 6.08 4.41
CA SER A 164 -0.67 6.48 5.28
C SER A 164 -0.30 7.91 4.89
N THR A 165 -0.28 8.80 5.86
CA THR A 165 0.17 10.19 5.70
C THR A 165 1.39 10.41 6.56
N SER A 166 2.40 11.03 5.98
CA SER A 166 3.46 11.67 6.74
C SER A 166 3.20 13.17 6.75
N TYR A 167 3.38 13.78 7.92
CA TYR A 167 3.32 15.21 8.07
C TYR A 167 4.69 15.73 8.42
N GLU A 168 5.01 16.90 7.90
CA GLU A 168 6.20 17.64 8.28
C GLU A 168 5.76 18.99 8.82
N GLN A 169 6.29 19.37 9.97
CA GLN A 169 6.11 20.71 10.52
C GLN A 169 6.96 21.69 9.69
N SER A 170 6.35 22.70 9.07
CA SER A 170 7.12 23.62 8.21
C SER A 170 8.17 24.37 9.02
N ARG A 171 9.38 24.42 8.46
CA ARG A 171 10.39 25.43 8.78
C ARG A 171 9.77 26.77 8.46
N ASP A 172 9.86 27.72 9.40
CA ASP A 172 9.41 29.09 9.27
C ASP A 172 9.54 29.59 7.83
N HIS A 173 8.45 29.55 7.07
CA HIS A 173 8.38 30.23 5.78
C HIS A 173 8.28 31.70 6.13
N ARG A 174 9.42 32.36 6.28
CA ARG A 174 9.46 33.82 6.12
C ARG A 174 8.90 34.08 4.71
N PRO A 175 7.74 34.75 4.57
CA PRO A 175 7.26 35.10 3.24
C PRO A 175 8.34 36.00 2.63
N THR A 176 8.96 35.55 1.55
CA THR A 176 9.73 36.45 0.69
C THR A 176 8.72 37.37 0.05
N TYR A 177 8.59 38.59 0.59
CA TYR A 177 7.91 39.71 -0.06
C TYR A 177 8.75 40.22 -1.22
#